data_AF-A0A1M3QYC7-F1
#
_entry.id   AF-A0A1M3QYC7-F1
#
_cell.length_a   1.000
_cell.length_b   1.000
_cell.length_c   1.000
_cell.angle_alpha   90.00
_cell.angle_beta   90.00
_cell.angle_gamma   90.00
#
_symmetry.space_group_name_H-M   'P 1'
#
loop_
_entity.id
_entity.type
_entity.pdbx_description
1 polymer ?
#
loop_
_entity_poly.entity_id
_entity_poly.type
_entity_poly.pdbx_seq_one_letter_code
_entity_poly.pdbx_strand_id
1 'polypeptide(L)'
;MAYQSSLKRALITGGIYTLLLSMLFILIASTYSTASAIFLALPFFVILYFIFFTLGRPQVSGWLRERMQGDIRYIMLFPLLLIVLYYGYIILNGDNPFMGTVFLVPYLLFFPVLVFAVKNSKSPQINWVDFLTFVLFFFPVTLVKINIDADLPYKSGTFDSVYRIAVMLTAIFAFVTVRNLEDAGCYPVFRWKYLFTTLWVWIAFYLFVFAIGYGVDFIRLSADRQLNYPYIEKTGIRFIAIFLHTALFEELVFRGLLQNMLGKRIGQAASWKAGWRWGLIILIPVALLAGYTLKGGMHWFPALITILLFGVAYGLEKKPVGRMGDYTALAITSVIFGLVHYHSGSIIFTGLACIGGWAYGYVYLKTKNVFYCALLHALVNTSPLIFGLELAK
;
A
#
# COMPACT_ATOMS: atom_id res chain seq x y z
N MET A 1 20.12 25.75 12.32
CA MET A 1 19.57 25.24 13.60
C MET A 1 18.15 24.67 13.47
N ALA A 2 17.19 25.36 12.84
CA ALA A 2 15.80 24.86 12.70
C ALA A 2 15.63 23.56 11.86
N TYR A 3 16.42 23.36 10.81
CA TYR A 3 16.38 22.13 10.01
C TYR A 3 16.85 20.91 10.81
N GLN A 4 17.98 21.04 11.53
CA GLN A 4 18.54 19.96 12.36
C GLN A 4 17.60 19.59 13.52
N SER A 5 16.92 20.55 14.14
CA SER A 5 15.92 20.26 15.18
C SER A 5 14.70 19.52 14.61
N SER A 6 14.27 19.86 13.39
CA SER A 6 13.18 19.15 12.70
C SER A 6 13.53 17.71 12.32
N LEU A 7 14.77 17.47 11.86
CA LEU A 7 15.27 16.13 11.54
C LEU A 7 15.37 15.26 12.80
N LYS A 8 15.94 15.80 13.89
CA LYS A 8 16.01 15.10 15.17
C LYS A 8 14.63 14.69 15.67
N ARG A 9 13.64 15.58 15.58
CA ARG A 9 12.25 15.28 15.96
C ARG A 9 11.65 14.17 15.09
N ALA A 10 11.92 14.18 13.78
CA ALA A 10 11.44 13.13 12.87
C ALA A 10 12.01 11.75 13.24
N LEU A 11 13.31 11.67 13.54
CA LEU A 11 13.98 10.43 13.95
C LEU A 11 13.48 9.93 15.32
N ILE A 12 13.37 10.81 16.31
CA ILE A 12 12.82 10.46 17.64
C ILE A 12 11.40 9.92 17.50
N THR A 13 10.55 10.58 16.71
CA THR A 13 9.17 10.14 16.50
C THR A 13 9.13 8.76 15.85
N GLY A 14 9.98 8.50 14.85
CA GLY A 14 10.12 7.17 14.25
C GLY A 14 10.60 6.11 15.25
N GLY A 15 11.54 6.47 16.11
CA GLY A 15 12.02 5.62 17.21
C GLY A 15 10.90 5.25 18.19
N ILE A 16 10.07 6.21 18.59
CA ILE A 16 8.90 5.96 19.47
C ILE A 16 7.93 4.97 18.80
N TYR A 17 7.56 5.19 17.53
CA TYR A 17 6.67 4.26 16.83
C TYR A 17 7.27 2.86 16.67
N THR A 18 8.57 2.78 16.42
CA THR A 18 9.29 1.50 16.34
C THR A 18 9.27 0.79 17.67
N LEU A 19 9.53 1.49 18.77
CA LEU A 19 9.50 0.94 20.12
C LEU A 19 8.12 0.39 20.48
N LEU A 20 7.07 1.18 20.24
CA LEU A 20 5.68 0.77 20.49
C LEU A 20 5.32 -0.47 19.65
N LEU A 21 5.69 -0.48 18.37
CA LEU A 21 5.43 -1.62 17.51
C LEU A 21 6.27 -2.85 17.92
N SER A 22 7.48 -2.66 18.43
CA SER A 22 8.34 -3.76 18.91
C SER A 22 7.80 -4.37 20.21
N MET A 23 7.22 -3.57 21.10
CA MET A 23 6.51 -4.08 22.29
C MET A 23 5.30 -4.92 21.88
N LEU A 24 4.52 -4.44 20.90
CA LEU A 24 3.39 -5.17 20.33
C LEU A 24 3.84 -6.46 19.64
N PHE A 25 4.98 -6.41 18.92
CA PHE A 25 5.61 -7.56 18.30
C PHE A 25 5.94 -8.64 19.31
N ILE A 26 6.64 -8.31 20.41
CA ILE A 26 6.98 -9.26 21.46
C ILE A 26 5.72 -9.85 22.09
N LEU A 27 4.72 -9.01 22.40
CA LEU A 27 3.47 -9.44 23.01
C LEU A 27 2.72 -10.46 22.14
N ILE A 28 2.51 -10.14 20.86
CA ILE A 28 1.78 -11.05 19.95
C ILE A 28 2.62 -12.28 19.62
N ALA A 29 3.91 -12.11 19.29
CA ALA A 29 4.77 -13.21 18.91
C ALA A 29 4.99 -14.21 20.05
N SER A 30 4.96 -13.76 21.31
CA SER A 30 5.08 -14.65 22.48
C SER A 30 3.98 -15.71 22.55
N THR A 31 2.84 -15.48 21.91
CA THR A 31 1.71 -16.42 21.83
C THR A 31 1.91 -17.50 20.76
N TYR A 32 2.70 -17.21 19.71
CA TYR A 32 2.78 -18.04 18.49
C TYR A 32 4.19 -18.55 18.15
N SER A 33 5.23 -18.11 18.86
CA SER A 33 6.62 -18.38 18.50
C SER A 33 7.49 -18.62 19.72
N THR A 34 8.60 -19.34 19.52
CA THR A 34 9.59 -19.60 20.58
C THR A 34 10.36 -18.32 20.91
N ALA A 35 10.85 -18.23 22.15
CA ALA A 35 11.66 -17.10 22.59
C ALA A 35 12.90 -16.90 21.67
N SER A 36 13.56 -17.99 21.27
CA SER A 36 14.71 -17.93 20.36
C SER A 36 14.36 -17.32 18.99
N ALA A 37 13.23 -17.68 18.41
CA ALA A 37 12.76 -17.11 17.14
C ALA A 37 12.46 -15.61 17.27
N ILE A 38 11.86 -15.19 18.40
CA ILE A 38 11.60 -13.78 18.69
C ILE A 38 12.90 -13.00 18.86
N PHE A 39 13.85 -13.52 19.65
CA PHE A 39 15.16 -12.88 19.85
C PHE A 39 15.94 -12.73 18.54
N LEU A 40 15.85 -13.71 17.65
CA LEU A 40 16.50 -13.66 16.34
C LEU A 40 15.84 -12.64 15.41
N ALA A 41 14.51 -12.55 15.42
CA ALA A 41 13.74 -11.65 14.57
C ALA A 41 13.77 -10.17 15.02
N LEU A 42 13.85 -9.94 16.33
CA LEU A 42 13.69 -8.61 16.92
C LEU A 42 14.68 -7.54 16.37
N PRO A 43 15.99 -7.81 16.19
CA PRO A 43 16.90 -6.82 15.62
C PRO A 43 16.51 -6.42 14.18
N PHE A 44 16.15 -7.39 13.34
CA PHE A 44 15.70 -7.14 11.97
C PHE A 44 14.40 -6.33 11.97
N PHE A 45 13.45 -6.72 12.82
CA PHE A 45 12.19 -6.01 13.00
C PHE A 45 12.40 -4.55 13.38
N VAL A 46 13.21 -4.28 14.42
CA VAL A 46 13.51 -2.93 14.90
C VAL A 46 14.16 -2.09 13.80
N ILE A 47 15.18 -2.62 13.12
CA ILE A 47 15.90 -1.88 12.06
C ILE A 47 14.96 -1.55 10.90
N LEU A 48 14.24 -2.54 10.37
CA LEU A 48 13.39 -2.39 9.20
C LEU A 48 12.24 -1.40 9.47
N TYR A 49 11.55 -1.53 10.61
CA TYR A 49 10.44 -0.63 10.95
C TYR A 49 10.90 0.76 11.35
N PHE A 50 12.10 0.90 11.95
CA PHE A 50 12.69 2.23 12.17
C PHE A 50 12.93 2.96 10.86
N ILE A 51 13.52 2.29 9.88
CA ILE A 51 13.72 2.85 8.54
C ILE A 51 12.35 3.17 7.93
N PHE A 52 11.37 2.27 8.02
CA PHE A 52 10.05 2.45 7.45
C PHE A 52 9.31 3.68 8.00
N PHE A 53 9.36 3.91 9.32
CA PHE A 53 8.70 5.06 9.96
C PHE A 53 9.43 6.40 9.81
N THR A 54 10.68 6.38 9.34
CA THR A 54 11.50 7.59 9.20
C THR A 54 11.73 7.98 7.75
N LEU A 55 12.00 7.03 6.86
CA LEU A 55 12.50 7.27 5.51
C LEU A 55 11.56 8.12 4.64
N GLY A 56 10.24 7.87 4.74
CA GLY A 56 9.24 8.61 3.97
C GLY A 56 9.01 10.05 4.46
N ARG A 57 9.60 10.46 5.58
CA ARG A 57 9.46 11.83 6.10
C ARG A 57 10.27 12.81 5.26
N PRO A 58 9.70 13.96 4.83
CA PRO A 58 10.39 14.94 4.00
C PRO A 58 11.75 15.40 4.54
N GLN A 59 11.88 15.53 5.88
CA GLN A 59 13.13 15.93 6.53
C GLN A 59 14.22 14.88 6.38
N VAL A 60 13.87 13.59 6.50
CA VAL A 60 14.82 12.48 6.43
C VAL A 60 15.20 12.22 4.97
N SER A 61 14.22 12.16 4.06
CA SER A 61 14.48 11.99 2.63
C SER A 61 15.27 13.16 2.04
N GLY A 62 14.97 14.40 2.46
CA GLY A 62 15.72 15.59 2.08
C GLY A 62 17.17 15.52 2.56
N TRP A 63 17.39 15.19 3.83
CA TRP A 63 18.72 15.03 4.40
C TRP A 63 19.53 13.92 3.70
N LEU A 64 18.91 12.77 3.40
CA LEU A 64 19.57 11.69 2.66
C LEU A 64 19.97 12.16 1.26
N ARG A 65 19.09 12.85 0.55
CA ARG A 65 19.39 13.34 -0.80
C ARG A 65 20.52 14.36 -0.81
N GLU A 66 20.52 15.30 0.14
CA GLU A 66 21.61 16.27 0.34
C GLU A 66 22.95 15.57 0.60
N ARG A 67 22.95 14.49 1.40
CA ARG A 67 24.15 13.71 1.72
C ARG A 67 24.66 12.89 0.54
N MET A 68 23.76 12.29 -0.23
CA MET A 68 24.14 11.47 -1.38
C MET A 68 24.61 12.31 -2.57
N GLN A 69 24.16 13.57 -2.69
CA GLN A 69 24.51 14.50 -3.79
C GLN A 69 24.29 13.93 -5.20
N GLY A 70 23.44 12.91 -5.35
CA GLY A 70 23.24 12.21 -6.63
C GLY A 70 24.36 11.22 -7.00
N ASP A 71 25.33 10.96 -6.13
CA ASP A 71 26.38 9.96 -6.37
C ASP A 71 25.81 8.54 -6.23
N ILE A 72 25.89 7.79 -7.33
CA ILE A 72 25.37 6.43 -7.43
C ILE A 72 25.97 5.49 -6.38
N ARG A 73 27.23 5.72 -5.96
CA ARG A 73 27.92 4.89 -4.97
C ARG A 73 27.22 4.96 -3.62
N TYR A 74 26.81 6.15 -3.18
CA TYR A 74 26.07 6.32 -1.93
C TYR A 74 24.62 5.86 -2.06
N ILE A 75 23.98 6.09 -3.22
CA ILE A 75 22.61 5.66 -3.47
C ILE A 75 22.48 4.13 -3.41
N MET A 76 23.48 3.40 -3.93
CA MET A 76 23.51 1.93 -3.93
C MET A 76 23.67 1.31 -2.53
N LEU A 77 24.14 2.05 -1.53
CA LEU A 77 24.30 1.52 -0.17
C LEU A 77 22.96 1.13 0.45
N PHE A 78 21.87 1.80 0.08
CA PHE A 78 20.55 1.51 0.64
C PHE A 78 19.98 0.16 0.17
N PRO A 79 19.84 -0.15 -1.14
CA PRO A 79 19.43 -1.48 -1.55
C PRO A 79 20.41 -2.57 -1.10
N LEU A 80 21.72 -2.27 -1.01
CA LEU A 80 22.70 -3.21 -0.45
C LEU A 80 22.41 -3.53 1.02
N LEU A 81 22.12 -2.52 1.85
CA LEU A 81 21.72 -2.72 3.25
C LEU A 81 20.49 -3.62 3.35
N LEU A 82 19.47 -3.40 2.53
CA LEU A 82 18.26 -4.24 2.54
C LEU A 82 18.54 -5.69 2.14
N ILE A 83 19.44 -5.92 1.18
CA ILE A 83 19.87 -7.27 0.82
C ILE A 83 20.60 -7.94 1.97
N VAL A 84 21.52 -7.23 2.63
CA VAL A 84 22.25 -7.75 3.79
C VAL A 84 21.28 -8.12 4.92
N LEU A 85 20.28 -7.28 5.20
CA LEU A 85 19.26 -7.59 6.21
C LEU A 85 18.41 -8.80 5.80
N TYR A 86 17.96 -8.87 4.55
CA TYR A 86 17.13 -9.96 4.07
C TYR A 86 17.88 -11.30 4.03
N TYR A 87 19.04 -11.35 3.38
CA TYR A 87 19.85 -12.56 3.30
C TYR A 87 20.42 -12.96 4.64
N GLY A 88 20.83 -11.98 5.47
CA GLY A 88 21.24 -12.25 6.84
C GLY A 88 20.15 -12.94 7.64
N TYR A 89 18.89 -12.47 7.53
CA TYR A 89 17.77 -13.11 8.21
C TYR A 89 17.51 -14.54 7.73
N ILE A 90 17.56 -14.76 6.41
CA ILE A 90 17.38 -16.10 5.81
C ILE A 90 18.47 -17.07 6.26
N ILE A 91 19.74 -16.66 6.16
CA ILE A 91 20.89 -17.50 6.53
C ILE A 91 20.84 -17.88 8.01
N LEU A 92 20.52 -16.92 8.88
CA LEU A 92 20.43 -17.18 10.33
C LEU A 92 19.31 -18.15 10.71
N ASN A 93 18.29 -18.29 9.85
CA ASN A 93 17.21 -19.27 10.03
C ASN A 93 17.48 -20.60 9.27
N GLY A 94 18.67 -20.77 8.68
CA GLY A 94 19.12 -22.03 8.08
C GLY A 94 18.76 -22.23 6.61
N ASP A 95 18.20 -21.22 5.94
CA ASP A 95 17.85 -21.30 4.53
C ASP A 95 18.96 -20.77 3.61
N ASN A 96 18.93 -21.17 2.34
CA ASN A 96 19.89 -20.73 1.32
C ASN A 96 19.33 -19.56 0.49
N PRO A 97 19.90 -18.34 0.58
CA PRO A 97 19.41 -17.17 -0.17
C PRO A 97 19.69 -17.23 -1.68
N PHE A 98 20.51 -18.18 -2.15
CA PHE A 98 20.83 -18.37 -3.57
C PHE A 98 19.92 -19.41 -4.25
N MET A 99 18.93 -19.96 -3.54
CA MET A 99 18.03 -20.98 -4.08
C MET A 99 16.77 -20.37 -4.72
N GLY A 100 16.43 -20.89 -5.90
CA GLY A 100 15.17 -20.58 -6.59
C GLY A 100 14.99 -19.08 -6.87
N THR A 101 13.80 -18.57 -6.61
CA THR A 101 13.42 -17.18 -6.89
C THR A 101 14.02 -16.16 -5.93
N VAL A 102 14.58 -16.60 -4.80
CA VAL A 102 15.20 -15.73 -3.78
C VAL A 102 16.43 -15.02 -4.35
N PHE A 103 17.16 -15.69 -5.24
CA PHE A 103 18.32 -15.11 -5.94
C PHE A 103 17.98 -13.86 -6.77
N LEU A 104 16.71 -13.67 -7.14
CA LEU A 104 16.26 -12.50 -7.92
C LEU A 104 15.98 -11.27 -7.04
N VAL A 105 15.93 -11.41 -5.71
CA VAL A 105 15.60 -10.31 -4.80
C VAL A 105 16.59 -9.14 -4.92
N PRO A 106 17.93 -9.34 -4.98
CA PRO A 106 18.87 -8.25 -5.22
C PRO A 106 18.55 -7.45 -6.48
N TYR A 107 18.25 -8.13 -7.59
CA TYR A 107 17.88 -7.46 -8.83
C TYR A 107 16.64 -6.59 -8.65
N LEU A 108 15.60 -7.11 -7.99
CA LEU A 108 14.37 -6.37 -7.71
C LEU A 108 14.64 -5.13 -6.85
N LEU A 109 15.48 -5.23 -5.81
CA LEU A 109 15.77 -4.10 -4.92
C LEU A 109 16.65 -3.03 -5.56
N PHE A 110 17.60 -3.42 -6.42
CA PHE A 110 18.47 -2.46 -7.12
C PHE A 110 17.76 -1.76 -8.29
N PHE A 111 16.90 -2.46 -9.03
CA PHE A 111 16.33 -1.98 -10.29
C PHE A 111 15.75 -0.55 -10.23
N PRO A 112 14.73 -0.25 -9.41
CA PRO A 112 14.11 1.08 -9.44
C PRO A 112 15.05 2.17 -8.91
N VAL A 113 15.96 1.81 -7.99
CA VAL A 113 16.95 2.71 -7.42
C VAL A 113 17.96 3.15 -8.49
N LEU A 114 18.50 2.20 -9.25
CA LEU A 114 19.48 2.48 -10.30
C LEU A 114 18.87 3.25 -11.46
N VAL A 115 17.65 2.90 -11.89
CA VAL A 115 16.96 3.64 -12.97
C VAL A 115 16.83 5.12 -12.62
N PHE A 116 16.40 5.43 -11.39
CA PHE A 116 16.27 6.82 -10.95
C PHE A 116 17.60 7.51 -10.64
N ALA A 117 18.61 6.76 -10.16
CA ALA A 117 19.95 7.29 -9.97
C ALA A 117 20.58 7.73 -11.31
N VAL A 118 20.47 6.89 -12.35
CA VAL A 118 21.01 7.18 -13.68
C VAL A 118 20.23 8.29 -14.38
N LYS A 119 18.90 8.30 -14.25
CA LYS A 119 18.05 9.37 -14.81
C LYS A 119 18.48 10.75 -14.30
N ASN A 120 18.98 10.84 -13.06
CA ASN A 120 19.51 12.04 -12.38
C ASN A 120 18.74 13.34 -12.71
N SER A 121 17.43 13.24 -12.87
CA SER A 121 16.63 14.36 -13.31
C SER A 121 16.21 15.15 -12.09
N LYS A 122 16.74 16.37 -11.97
CA LYS A 122 16.29 17.36 -10.98
C LYS A 122 14.87 17.88 -11.29
N SER A 123 14.26 17.46 -12.40
CA SER A 123 12.93 17.91 -12.79
C SER A 123 11.86 17.35 -11.85
N PRO A 124 10.98 18.20 -11.32
CA PRO A 124 9.81 17.75 -10.54
C PRO A 124 8.74 17.11 -11.43
N GLN A 125 8.87 17.19 -12.76
CA GLN A 125 7.85 16.69 -13.69
C GLN A 125 7.87 15.16 -13.78
N ILE A 126 6.69 14.55 -13.89
CA ILE A 126 6.52 13.09 -14.01
C ILE A 126 6.48 12.72 -15.49
N ASN A 127 7.20 11.67 -15.86
CA ASN A 127 7.29 11.19 -17.24
C ASN A 127 7.07 9.68 -17.35
N TRP A 128 7.05 9.16 -18.58
CA TRP A 128 6.77 7.75 -18.85
C TRP A 128 7.80 6.78 -18.28
N VAL A 129 9.05 7.20 -18.08
CA VAL A 129 10.07 6.37 -17.40
C VAL A 129 9.66 6.11 -15.96
N ASP A 130 9.01 7.07 -15.29
CA ASP A 130 8.52 6.88 -13.93
C ASP A 130 7.45 5.77 -13.88
N PHE A 131 6.49 5.81 -14.80
CA PHE A 131 5.44 4.77 -14.92
C PHE A 131 6.00 3.41 -15.33
N LEU A 132 6.93 3.38 -16.28
CA LEU A 132 7.59 2.14 -16.71
C LEU A 132 8.35 1.51 -15.55
N THR A 133 9.11 2.31 -14.79
CA THR A 133 9.83 1.84 -13.60
C THR A 133 8.86 1.31 -12.55
N PHE A 134 7.74 1.99 -12.31
CA PHE A 134 6.70 1.53 -11.41
C PHE A 134 6.13 0.16 -11.82
N VAL A 135 5.74 0.00 -13.08
CA VAL A 135 5.19 -1.27 -13.60
C VAL A 135 6.24 -2.38 -13.54
N LEU A 136 7.45 -2.15 -14.04
CA LEU A 136 8.52 -3.15 -14.05
C LEU A 136 9.01 -3.52 -12.65
N PHE A 137 8.81 -2.67 -11.65
CA PHE A 137 9.15 -3.00 -10.27
C PHE A 137 8.04 -3.80 -9.57
N PHE A 138 6.80 -3.34 -9.62
CA PHE A 138 5.71 -3.98 -8.87
C PHE A 138 5.09 -5.20 -9.57
N PHE A 139 5.11 -5.27 -10.90
CA PHE A 139 4.54 -6.40 -11.62
C PHE A 139 5.28 -7.73 -11.34
N PRO A 140 6.63 -7.78 -11.32
CA PRO A 140 7.33 -9.00 -10.90
C PRO A 140 7.08 -9.34 -9.42
N VAL A 141 6.99 -8.34 -8.54
CA VAL A 141 6.73 -8.56 -7.10
C VAL A 141 5.40 -9.27 -6.88
N THR A 142 4.38 -9.02 -7.70
CA THR A 142 3.06 -9.67 -7.56
C THR A 142 2.99 -11.04 -8.25
N LEU A 143 3.85 -11.31 -9.22
CA LEU A 143 3.86 -12.58 -9.97
C LEU A 143 4.83 -13.62 -9.42
N VAL A 144 5.98 -13.19 -8.92
CA VAL A 144 7.04 -14.07 -8.45
C VAL A 144 6.76 -14.47 -7.01
N LYS A 145 6.39 -15.73 -6.80
CA LYS A 145 6.36 -16.32 -5.46
C LYS A 145 7.78 -16.57 -5.00
N ILE A 146 8.15 -15.96 -3.88
CA ILE A 146 9.39 -16.27 -3.18
C ILE A 146 9.15 -17.52 -2.34
N ASN A 147 9.93 -18.57 -2.59
CA ASN A 147 9.72 -19.89 -1.98
C ASN A 147 10.21 -19.99 -0.52
N ILE A 148 10.61 -18.87 0.08
CA ILE A 148 11.06 -18.79 1.47
C ILE A 148 10.08 -17.91 2.25
N ASP A 149 9.53 -18.47 3.32
CA ASP A 149 8.67 -17.78 4.26
C ASP A 149 9.53 -17.05 5.31
N ALA A 150 9.98 -15.85 4.94
CA ALA A 150 10.82 -14.98 5.76
C ALA A 150 9.97 -14.02 6.64
N ASP A 151 8.85 -14.52 7.17
CA ASP A 151 8.01 -13.83 8.16
C ASP A 151 8.79 -13.45 9.42
N LEU A 152 8.27 -12.47 10.17
CA LEU A 152 8.83 -12.05 11.46
C LEU A 152 7.86 -12.42 12.59
N PRO A 153 8.18 -13.35 13.51
CA PRO A 153 9.27 -14.33 13.46
C PRO A 153 9.13 -15.34 12.31
N TYR A 154 10.22 -16.04 12.00
CA TYR A 154 10.35 -16.91 10.83
C TYR A 154 9.28 -18.02 10.83
N LYS A 155 8.57 -18.18 9.69
CA LYS A 155 7.45 -19.12 9.50
C LYS A 155 6.29 -18.97 10.49
N SER A 156 6.13 -17.81 11.13
CA SER A 156 5.08 -17.60 12.14
C SER A 156 3.73 -17.17 11.56
N GLY A 157 3.67 -16.61 10.35
CA GLY A 157 2.44 -16.01 9.81
C GLY A 157 1.92 -14.78 10.56
N THR A 158 2.69 -14.25 11.52
CA THR A 158 2.19 -13.28 12.52
C THR A 158 2.42 -11.83 12.08
N PHE A 159 3.63 -11.49 11.64
CA PHE A 159 3.94 -10.21 11.01
C PHE A 159 4.50 -10.41 9.61
N ASP A 160 4.51 -9.32 8.85
CA ASP A 160 4.97 -9.29 7.47
C ASP A 160 6.41 -9.77 7.30
N SER A 161 6.70 -10.32 6.12
CA SER A 161 8.00 -10.84 5.76
C SER A 161 9.06 -9.76 5.58
N VAL A 162 10.31 -10.09 5.91
CA VAL A 162 11.46 -9.22 5.63
C VAL A 162 11.52 -8.83 4.15
N TYR A 163 11.15 -9.75 3.26
CA TYR A 163 11.05 -9.51 1.81
C TYR A 163 10.08 -8.36 1.50
N ARG A 164 8.84 -8.42 1.98
CA ARG A 164 7.84 -7.41 1.66
C ARG A 164 8.22 -6.04 2.20
N ILE A 165 8.70 -5.98 3.45
CA ILE A 165 9.18 -4.72 4.03
C ILE A 165 10.35 -4.16 3.23
N ALA A 166 11.30 -5.00 2.78
CA ALA A 166 12.40 -4.57 1.92
C ALA A 166 11.91 -4.02 0.58
N VAL A 167 10.90 -4.63 -0.05
CA VAL A 167 10.27 -4.10 -1.28
C VAL A 167 9.63 -2.74 -1.03
N MET A 168 8.89 -2.57 0.07
CA MET A 168 8.28 -1.28 0.43
C MET A 168 9.34 -0.20 0.68
N LEU A 169 10.39 -0.53 1.42
CA LEU A 169 11.51 0.37 1.70
C LEU A 169 12.24 0.77 0.42
N THR A 170 12.46 -0.16 -0.50
CA THR A 170 13.00 0.13 -1.84
C THR A 170 12.08 1.08 -2.60
N ALA A 171 10.76 0.86 -2.57
CA ALA A 171 9.81 1.75 -3.23
C ALA A 171 9.89 3.17 -2.67
N ILE A 172 9.89 3.32 -1.34
CA ILE A 172 9.98 4.62 -0.67
C ILE A 172 11.32 5.27 -1.02
N PHE A 173 12.43 4.54 -0.91
CA PHE A 173 13.75 5.09 -1.23
C PHE A 173 13.87 5.52 -2.69
N ALA A 174 13.51 4.65 -3.63
CA ALA A 174 13.62 4.91 -5.06
C ALA A 174 12.72 6.07 -5.48
N PHE A 175 11.42 6.02 -5.15
CA PHE A 175 10.45 7.01 -5.62
C PHE A 175 10.48 8.30 -4.80
N VAL A 176 10.54 8.22 -3.47
CA VAL A 176 10.47 9.42 -2.60
C VAL A 176 11.84 10.06 -2.42
N THR A 177 12.87 9.27 -2.12
CA THR A 177 14.20 9.81 -1.80
C THR A 177 15.00 10.12 -3.06
N VAL A 178 15.25 9.14 -3.92
CA VAL A 178 16.11 9.31 -5.13
C VAL A 178 15.38 10.12 -6.20
N ARG A 179 14.15 9.71 -6.56
CA ARG A 179 13.37 10.35 -7.63
C ARG A 179 12.71 11.67 -7.22
N ASN A 180 12.59 11.95 -5.91
CA ASN A 180 11.87 13.11 -5.38
C ASN A 180 10.37 13.18 -5.72
N LEU A 181 9.67 12.06 -5.63
CA LEU A 181 8.21 12.07 -5.68
C LEU A 181 7.65 12.65 -4.38
N GLU A 182 7.32 13.93 -4.41
CA GLU A 182 6.65 14.60 -3.28
C GLU A 182 5.22 14.08 -3.08
N ASP A 183 4.66 14.31 -1.89
CA ASP A 183 3.29 13.96 -1.49
C ASP A 183 2.99 12.44 -1.39
N ALA A 184 4.00 11.55 -1.48
CA ALA A 184 3.76 10.10 -1.35
C ALA A 184 3.17 9.68 0.01
N GLY A 185 3.38 10.46 1.07
CA GLY A 185 2.64 10.32 2.33
C GLY A 185 2.91 9.05 3.14
N CYS A 186 4.00 8.32 2.85
CA CYS A 186 4.34 7.06 3.51
C CYS A 186 5.15 7.28 4.80
N TYR A 187 4.51 7.89 5.80
CA TYR A 187 5.06 8.04 7.15
C TYR A 187 3.94 8.22 8.18
N PRO A 188 4.10 7.72 9.41
CA PRO A 188 3.06 7.82 10.43
C PRO A 188 2.93 9.26 10.95
N VAL A 189 1.70 9.77 10.98
CA VAL A 189 1.35 11.06 11.59
C VAL A 189 0.01 10.91 12.29
N PHE A 190 -0.08 11.35 13.54
CA PHE A 190 -1.36 11.41 14.23
C PHE A 190 -2.02 12.79 14.06
N ARG A 191 -3.23 12.82 13.51
CA ARG A 191 -4.09 14.01 13.39
C ARG A 191 -5.55 13.60 13.52
N TRP A 192 -6.25 14.16 14.50
CA TRP A 192 -7.68 13.90 14.74
C TRP A 192 -8.54 14.10 13.49
N LYS A 193 -8.34 15.20 12.76
CA LYS A 193 -9.07 15.47 11.51
C LYS A 193 -8.92 14.35 10.47
N TYR A 194 -7.74 13.74 10.38
CA TYR A 194 -7.48 12.65 9.43
C TYR A 194 -8.11 11.35 9.89
N LEU A 195 -8.09 11.09 11.20
CA LEU A 195 -8.79 9.97 11.80
C LEU A 195 -10.31 10.09 11.57
N PHE A 196 -10.91 11.23 11.89
CA PHE A 196 -12.34 11.46 11.62
C PHE A 196 -12.68 11.30 10.15
N THR A 197 -11.82 11.81 9.25
CA THR A 197 -11.99 11.62 7.80
C THR A 197 -12.02 10.14 7.44
N THR A 198 -11.10 9.36 8.00
CA THR A 198 -11.02 7.92 7.76
C THR A 198 -12.26 7.19 8.29
N LEU A 199 -12.71 7.52 9.50
CA LEU A 199 -13.84 6.86 10.15
C LEU A 199 -15.17 7.12 9.46
N TRP A 200 -15.46 8.36 9.05
CA TRP A 200 -16.73 8.63 8.36
C TRP A 200 -16.75 8.01 6.95
N VAL A 201 -15.62 8.00 6.24
CA VAL A 201 -15.52 7.35 4.91
C VAL A 201 -15.69 5.84 5.08
N TRP A 202 -15.11 5.24 6.11
CA TRP A 202 -15.34 3.83 6.44
C TRP A 202 -16.81 3.51 6.64
N ILE A 203 -17.52 4.28 7.47
CA ILE A 203 -18.95 4.11 7.72
C ILE A 203 -19.74 4.27 6.42
N ALA A 204 -19.49 5.33 5.64
CA ALA A 204 -20.18 5.59 4.39
C ALA A 204 -19.97 4.46 3.35
N PHE A 205 -18.72 3.99 3.20
CA PHE A 205 -18.39 2.87 2.33
C PHE A 205 -19.10 1.59 2.78
N TYR A 206 -19.07 1.29 4.08
CA TYR A 206 -19.66 0.08 4.60
C TYR A 206 -21.19 0.09 4.47
N LEU A 207 -21.86 1.21 4.77
CA LEU A 207 -23.30 1.35 4.54
C LEU A 207 -23.68 1.14 3.07
N PHE A 208 -22.87 1.66 2.16
CA PHE A 208 -23.07 1.48 0.73
C PHE A 208 -22.88 0.02 0.28
N VAL A 209 -21.80 -0.63 0.75
CA VAL A 209 -21.54 -2.05 0.50
C VAL A 209 -22.62 -2.93 1.11
N PHE A 210 -23.13 -2.60 2.29
CA PHE A 210 -24.23 -3.32 2.92
C PHE A 210 -25.51 -3.19 2.11
N ALA A 211 -25.86 -1.98 1.66
CA ALA A 211 -27.06 -1.75 0.85
C ALA A 211 -27.06 -2.53 -0.46
N ILE A 212 -25.91 -2.60 -1.15
CA ILE A 212 -25.78 -3.37 -2.40
C ILE A 212 -25.64 -4.87 -2.10
N GLY A 213 -24.69 -5.23 -1.23
CA GLY A 213 -24.28 -6.59 -0.96
C GLY A 213 -25.35 -7.43 -0.28
N TYR A 214 -26.18 -6.84 0.59
CA TYR A 214 -27.32 -7.53 1.18
C TYR A 214 -28.40 -7.80 0.13
N GLY A 215 -28.67 -6.84 -0.76
CA GLY A 215 -29.70 -6.97 -1.80
C GLY A 215 -29.39 -8.00 -2.90
N VAL A 216 -28.13 -8.46 -3.01
CA VAL A 216 -27.69 -9.46 -4.00
C VAL A 216 -27.16 -10.74 -3.35
N ASP A 217 -27.52 -10.99 -2.08
CA ASP A 217 -27.09 -12.15 -1.27
C ASP A 217 -25.57 -12.33 -1.15
N PHE A 218 -24.80 -11.27 -1.40
CA PHE A 218 -23.34 -11.25 -1.24
C PHE A 218 -22.93 -11.15 0.23
N ILE A 219 -23.75 -10.51 1.07
CA ILE A 219 -23.55 -10.39 2.52
C ILE A 219 -24.63 -11.17 3.25
N ARG A 220 -24.23 -12.09 4.13
CA ARG A 220 -25.13 -12.79 5.04
C ARG A 220 -24.74 -12.49 6.49
N LEU A 221 -25.74 -12.39 7.37
CA LEU A 221 -25.52 -12.25 8.80
C LEU A 221 -25.17 -13.63 9.37
N SER A 222 -24.02 -13.75 10.05
CA SER A 222 -23.64 -15.00 10.70
C SER A 222 -24.54 -15.24 11.92
N ALA A 223 -25.17 -16.41 12.02
CA ALA A 223 -26.07 -16.76 13.12
C ALA A 223 -25.35 -16.93 14.48
N ASP A 224 -24.05 -17.24 14.49
CA ASP A 224 -23.27 -17.60 15.69
C ASP A 224 -22.41 -16.46 16.25
N ARG A 225 -23.01 -15.31 16.56
CA ARG A 225 -22.27 -14.17 17.13
C ARG A 225 -22.26 -14.18 18.65
N GLN A 226 -21.27 -14.85 19.26
CA GLN A 226 -20.92 -14.63 20.67
C GLN A 226 -19.73 -13.67 20.77
N LEU A 227 -19.98 -12.43 21.25
CA LEU A 227 -18.95 -11.43 21.53
C LEU A 227 -18.16 -11.80 22.80
N ASN A 228 -17.28 -12.78 22.69
CA ASN A 228 -16.42 -13.21 23.79
C ASN A 228 -15.02 -12.57 23.68
N TYR A 229 -14.32 -12.42 24.81
CA TYR A 229 -12.97 -11.81 24.86
C TYR A 229 -11.96 -12.41 23.85
N PRO A 230 -11.88 -13.74 23.64
CA PRO A 230 -10.98 -14.32 22.63
C PRO A 230 -11.29 -13.88 21.19
N TYR A 231 -12.53 -13.54 20.89
CA TYR A 231 -12.94 -13.05 19.58
C TYR A 231 -12.42 -11.63 19.30
N ILE A 232 -12.43 -10.78 20.33
CA ILE A 232 -11.94 -9.40 20.24
C ILE A 232 -10.42 -9.40 20.03
N GLU A 233 -9.70 -10.21 20.80
CA GLU A 233 -8.25 -10.38 20.66
C GLU A 233 -7.88 -10.86 19.24
N LYS A 234 -8.54 -11.93 18.77
CA LYS A 234 -8.33 -12.46 17.42
C LYS A 234 -8.61 -11.42 16.32
N THR A 235 -9.66 -10.62 16.49
CA THR A 235 -10.00 -9.54 15.56
C THR A 235 -8.94 -8.43 15.57
N GLY A 236 -8.44 -8.06 16.75
CA GLY A 236 -7.37 -7.07 16.91
C GLY A 236 -6.05 -7.52 16.26
N ILE A 237 -5.61 -8.75 16.52
CA ILE A 237 -4.41 -9.33 15.90
C ILE A 237 -4.58 -9.38 14.38
N ARG A 238 -5.74 -9.83 13.89
CA ARG A 238 -6.02 -9.88 12.45
C ARG A 238 -6.02 -8.49 11.81
N PHE A 239 -6.55 -7.49 12.49
CA PHE A 239 -6.52 -6.10 12.04
C PHE A 239 -5.07 -5.59 11.90
N ILE A 240 -4.23 -5.80 12.92
CA ILE A 240 -2.82 -5.40 12.89
C ILE A 240 -2.09 -6.11 11.75
N ALA A 241 -2.30 -7.42 11.59
CA ALA A 241 -1.70 -8.20 10.51
C ALA A 241 -2.12 -7.66 9.13
N ILE A 242 -3.42 -7.41 8.90
CA ILE A 242 -3.89 -6.83 7.64
C ILE A 242 -3.30 -5.43 7.41
N PHE A 243 -3.27 -4.60 8.46
CA PHE A 243 -2.74 -3.25 8.38
C PHE A 243 -1.27 -3.23 7.95
N LEU A 244 -0.42 -4.02 8.63
CA LEU A 244 1.02 -4.05 8.39
C LEU A 244 1.39 -4.78 7.11
N HIS A 245 0.73 -5.90 6.81
CA HIS A 245 1.08 -6.79 5.70
C HIS A 245 0.48 -6.30 4.37
N THR A 246 -0.85 -6.25 4.28
CA THR A 246 -1.54 -6.04 2.99
C THR A 246 -1.82 -4.57 2.75
N ALA A 247 -2.45 -3.90 3.72
CA ALA A 247 -3.00 -2.56 3.52
C ALA A 247 -1.91 -1.50 3.30
N LEU A 248 -0.83 -1.51 4.10
CA LEU A 248 0.26 -0.54 3.92
C LEU A 248 0.99 -0.74 2.57
N PHE A 249 1.23 -1.99 2.16
CA PHE A 249 1.85 -2.29 0.89
C PHE A 249 0.97 -1.79 -0.27
N GLU A 250 -0.30 -2.20 -0.31
CA GLU A 250 -1.19 -1.85 -1.41
C GLU A 250 -1.47 -0.34 -1.46
N GLU A 251 -1.72 0.31 -0.33
CA GLU A 251 -1.99 1.75 -0.34
C GLU A 251 -0.74 2.59 -0.66
N LEU A 252 0.47 2.09 -0.36
CA LEU A 252 1.71 2.70 -0.87
C LEU A 252 1.75 2.63 -2.40
N VAL A 253 1.52 1.45 -2.97
CA VAL A 253 1.55 1.20 -4.42
C VAL A 253 0.49 2.03 -5.14
N PHE A 254 -0.77 1.92 -4.72
CA PHE A 254 -1.90 2.51 -5.43
C PHE A 254 -2.09 3.99 -5.13
N ARG A 255 -1.88 4.45 -3.89
CA ARG A 255 -2.15 5.86 -3.49
C ARG A 255 -0.89 6.69 -3.47
N GLY A 256 0.08 6.27 -2.67
CA GLY A 256 1.33 7.00 -2.47
C GLY A 256 2.10 7.18 -3.77
N LEU A 257 2.09 6.17 -4.64
CA LEU A 257 2.82 6.15 -5.90
C LEU A 257 1.90 6.34 -7.11
N LEU A 258 1.07 5.36 -7.48
CA LEU A 258 0.35 5.38 -8.76
C LEU A 258 -0.63 6.55 -8.90
N GLN A 259 -1.53 6.75 -7.92
CA GLN A 259 -2.52 7.83 -7.95
C GLN A 259 -1.84 9.19 -7.89
N ASN A 260 -0.81 9.32 -7.06
CA ASN A 260 0.01 10.53 -6.96
C ASN A 260 0.68 10.88 -8.31
N MET A 261 1.35 9.91 -8.92
CA MET A 261 2.03 10.09 -10.21
C MET A 261 1.05 10.41 -11.34
N LEU A 262 -0.09 9.73 -11.40
CA LEU A 262 -1.16 10.02 -12.36
C LEU A 262 -1.72 11.43 -12.18
N GLY A 263 -2.05 11.82 -10.95
CA GLY A 263 -2.56 13.16 -10.64
C GLY A 263 -1.57 14.25 -11.08
N LYS A 264 -0.28 14.09 -10.74
CA LYS A 264 0.77 15.02 -11.19
C LYS A 264 0.93 15.05 -12.70
N ARG A 265 0.89 13.90 -13.38
CA ARG A 265 1.04 13.83 -14.84
C ARG A 265 -0.13 14.49 -15.58
N ILE A 266 -1.36 14.24 -15.13
CA ILE A 266 -2.56 14.84 -15.72
C ILE A 266 -2.56 16.35 -15.48
N GLY A 267 -2.21 16.79 -14.27
CA GLY A 267 -2.05 18.20 -13.94
C GLY A 267 -0.99 18.90 -14.78
N GLN A 268 0.16 18.25 -15.04
CA GLN A 268 1.23 18.76 -15.92
C GLN A 268 0.76 18.96 -17.37
N ALA A 269 -0.12 18.09 -17.87
CA ALA A 269 -0.69 18.21 -19.20
C ALA A 269 -1.83 19.24 -19.29
N ALA A 270 -2.30 19.78 -18.15
CA ALA A 270 -3.46 20.66 -18.03
C ALA A 270 -4.73 20.13 -18.77
N SER A 271 -4.86 18.81 -18.87
CA SER A 271 -5.87 18.16 -19.72
C SER A 271 -6.48 16.93 -19.04
N TRP A 272 -7.25 17.17 -17.98
CA TRP A 272 -7.97 16.10 -17.28
C TRP A 272 -8.96 15.39 -18.19
N LYS A 273 -9.56 16.07 -19.17
CA LYS A 273 -10.48 15.47 -20.15
C LYS A 273 -9.81 14.38 -20.99
N ALA A 274 -8.56 14.58 -21.38
CA ALA A 274 -7.80 13.57 -22.13
C ALA A 274 -7.53 12.34 -21.26
N GLY A 275 -7.04 12.54 -20.02
CA GLY A 275 -6.83 11.45 -19.06
C GLY A 275 -8.11 10.68 -18.75
N TRP A 276 -9.22 11.40 -18.56
CA TRP A 276 -10.54 10.83 -18.33
C TRP A 276 -11.02 9.99 -19.51
N ARG A 277 -10.92 10.52 -20.74
CA ARG A 277 -11.35 9.83 -21.97
C ARG A 277 -10.54 8.56 -22.19
N TRP A 278 -9.21 8.63 -22.13
CA TRP A 278 -8.36 7.47 -22.36
C TRP A 278 -8.47 6.44 -21.23
N GLY A 279 -8.58 6.88 -19.97
CA GLY A 279 -8.84 6.00 -18.85
C GLY A 279 -10.12 5.20 -19.05
N LEU A 280 -11.20 5.86 -19.48
CA LEU A 280 -12.49 5.22 -19.73
C LEU A 280 -12.43 4.25 -20.92
N ILE A 281 -11.82 4.66 -22.05
CA ILE A 281 -11.67 3.83 -23.25
C ILE A 281 -10.89 2.54 -22.95
N ILE A 282 -9.85 2.62 -22.11
CA ILE A 282 -9.02 1.46 -21.78
C ILE A 282 -9.68 0.59 -20.71
N LEU A 283 -10.20 1.20 -19.64
CA LEU A 283 -10.62 0.44 -18.46
C LEU A 283 -12.01 -0.19 -18.60
N ILE A 284 -12.91 0.34 -19.42
CA ILE A 284 -14.22 -0.30 -19.65
C ILE A 284 -14.05 -1.68 -20.30
N PRO A 285 -13.32 -1.84 -21.43
CA PRO A 285 -13.10 -3.15 -22.03
C PRO A 285 -12.42 -4.13 -21.07
N VAL A 286 -11.43 -3.68 -20.30
CA VAL A 286 -10.75 -4.53 -19.31
C VAL A 286 -11.69 -4.95 -18.19
N ALA A 287 -12.55 -4.05 -17.70
CA ALA A 287 -13.54 -4.36 -16.68
C ALA A 287 -14.65 -5.30 -17.18
N LEU A 288 -15.08 -5.15 -18.44
CA LEU A 288 -16.00 -6.09 -19.09
C LEU A 288 -15.36 -7.47 -19.24
N LEU A 289 -14.10 -7.52 -19.70
CA LEU A 289 -13.36 -8.76 -19.84
C LEU A 289 -13.23 -9.46 -18.49
N ALA A 290 -12.83 -8.74 -17.44
CA ALA A 290 -12.74 -9.25 -16.08
C ALA A 290 -14.10 -9.79 -15.57
N GLY A 291 -15.20 -9.09 -15.83
CA GLY A 291 -16.52 -9.58 -15.45
C GLY A 291 -16.96 -10.84 -16.22
N TYR A 292 -16.63 -10.92 -17.52
CA TYR A 292 -17.02 -12.02 -18.40
C TYR A 292 -16.24 -13.31 -18.14
N THR A 293 -14.99 -13.22 -17.69
CA THR A 293 -14.15 -14.39 -17.41
C THR A 293 -14.37 -14.99 -16.00
N LEU A 294 -15.10 -14.30 -15.12
CA LEU A 294 -15.49 -14.81 -13.82
C LEU A 294 -16.82 -15.57 -13.89
N LYS A 295 -16.96 -16.59 -13.03
CA LYS A 295 -18.20 -17.36 -12.90
C LYS A 295 -19.25 -16.53 -12.14
N GLY A 296 -20.52 -16.71 -12.50
CA GLY A 296 -21.65 -16.05 -11.86
C GLY A 296 -22.49 -15.22 -12.82
N GLY A 297 -23.49 -14.51 -12.29
CA GLY A 297 -24.28 -13.53 -13.04
C GLY A 297 -23.65 -12.13 -12.99
N MET A 298 -24.26 -11.17 -13.70
CA MET A 298 -23.88 -9.75 -13.68
C MET A 298 -22.46 -9.44 -14.20
N HIS A 299 -22.01 -10.11 -15.27
CA HIS A 299 -20.71 -9.84 -15.91
C HIS A 299 -20.45 -8.37 -16.26
N TRP A 300 -21.51 -7.57 -16.44
CA TRP A 300 -21.42 -6.14 -16.69
C TRP A 300 -21.10 -5.29 -15.45
N PHE A 301 -21.16 -5.85 -14.24
CA PHE A 301 -21.09 -5.09 -12.99
C PHE A 301 -19.78 -4.30 -12.81
N PRO A 302 -18.58 -4.89 -12.99
CA PRO A 302 -17.33 -4.12 -12.88
C PRO A 302 -17.25 -2.96 -13.88
N ALA A 303 -17.78 -3.15 -15.10
CA ALA A 303 -17.83 -2.12 -16.12
C ALA A 303 -18.82 -1.00 -15.79
N LEU A 304 -19.99 -1.34 -15.22
CA LEU A 304 -20.93 -0.35 -14.72
C LEU A 304 -20.28 0.50 -13.63
N ILE A 305 -19.63 -0.13 -12.63
CA ILE A 305 -18.91 0.61 -11.58
C ILE A 305 -17.84 1.51 -12.18
N THR A 306 -17.10 1.04 -13.20
CA THR A 306 -16.13 1.86 -13.93
C THR A 306 -16.77 3.11 -14.52
N ILE A 307 -17.89 2.97 -15.25
CA ILE A 307 -18.62 4.11 -15.82
C ILE A 307 -19.08 5.08 -14.73
N LEU A 308 -19.64 4.57 -13.63
CA LEU A 308 -20.13 5.38 -12.52
C LEU A 308 -19.00 6.18 -11.85
N LEU A 309 -17.87 5.54 -11.53
CA LEU A 309 -16.72 6.22 -10.92
C LEU A 309 -16.15 7.30 -11.85
N PHE A 310 -16.06 7.04 -13.15
CA PHE A 310 -15.64 8.05 -14.12
C PHE A 310 -16.68 9.17 -14.27
N GLY A 311 -17.98 8.88 -14.21
CA GLY A 311 -19.04 9.88 -14.21
C GLY A 311 -18.96 10.82 -13.00
N VAL A 312 -18.75 10.26 -11.81
CA VAL A 312 -18.51 11.04 -10.57
C VAL A 312 -17.25 11.88 -10.70
N ALA A 313 -16.14 11.30 -11.18
CA ALA A 313 -14.90 12.04 -11.39
C ALA A 313 -15.07 13.21 -12.36
N TYR A 314 -15.78 13.01 -13.48
CA TYR A 314 -16.08 14.08 -14.44
C TYR A 314 -16.86 15.24 -13.79
N GLY A 315 -17.86 14.92 -12.96
CA GLY A 315 -18.63 15.91 -12.23
C GLY A 315 -17.79 16.68 -11.19
N LEU A 316 -16.83 16.01 -10.55
CA LEU A 316 -15.94 16.62 -9.56
C LEU A 316 -14.82 17.46 -10.20
N GLU A 317 -14.24 17.04 -11.32
CA GLU A 317 -13.22 17.80 -12.07
C GLU A 317 -13.76 19.10 -12.66
N LYS A 318 -15.07 19.17 -12.95
CA LYS A 318 -15.73 20.40 -13.37
C LYS A 318 -15.81 21.44 -12.25
N LYS A 319 -15.77 21.02 -10.99
CA LYS A 319 -15.78 21.92 -9.84
C LYS A 319 -14.35 22.42 -9.60
N PRO A 320 -14.14 23.69 -9.21
CA PRO A 320 -12.81 24.22 -8.90
C PRO A 320 -12.32 23.75 -7.50
N VAL A 321 -12.50 22.47 -7.18
CA VAL A 321 -12.29 21.91 -5.84
C VAL A 321 -11.14 20.89 -5.90
N GLY A 322 -9.91 21.36 -5.72
CA GLY A 322 -8.71 20.50 -5.71
C GLY A 322 -7.75 20.79 -6.86
N ARG A 323 -6.71 19.96 -7.01
CA ARG A 323 -5.80 20.06 -8.16
C ARG A 323 -6.45 19.39 -9.37
N MET A 324 -6.24 19.98 -10.55
CA MET A 324 -6.73 19.42 -11.80
C MET A 324 -6.20 18.00 -12.01
N GLY A 325 -7.09 17.06 -12.32
CA GLY A 325 -6.72 15.67 -12.57
C GLY A 325 -6.70 14.77 -11.34
N ASP A 326 -6.89 15.31 -10.12
CA ASP A 326 -6.89 14.51 -8.90
C ASP A 326 -8.02 13.45 -8.89
N TYR A 327 -9.23 13.81 -9.34
CA TYR A 327 -10.38 12.88 -9.36
C TYR A 327 -10.34 11.96 -10.57
N THR A 328 -9.77 12.41 -11.68
CA THR A 328 -9.49 11.56 -12.84
C THR A 328 -8.49 10.46 -12.48
N ALA A 329 -7.39 10.84 -11.81
CA ALA A 329 -6.43 9.89 -11.28
C ALA A 329 -7.06 8.95 -10.26
N LEU A 330 -7.92 9.47 -9.37
CA LEU A 330 -8.69 8.68 -8.41
C LEU A 330 -9.54 7.62 -9.13
N ALA A 331 -10.32 7.98 -10.15
CA ALA A 331 -11.15 7.02 -10.89
C ALA A 331 -10.29 5.92 -11.54
N ILE A 332 -9.23 6.30 -12.23
CA ILE A 332 -8.31 5.36 -12.89
C ILE A 332 -7.72 4.37 -11.87
N THR A 333 -7.14 4.87 -10.77
CA THR A 333 -6.51 3.98 -9.78
C THR A 333 -7.51 3.17 -8.98
N SER A 334 -8.72 3.67 -8.77
CA SER A 334 -9.79 2.94 -8.09
C SER A 334 -10.23 1.72 -8.91
N VAL A 335 -10.41 1.90 -10.22
CA VAL A 335 -10.77 0.81 -11.13
C VAL A 335 -9.63 -0.19 -11.26
N ILE A 336 -8.38 0.25 -11.46
CA ILE A 336 -7.22 -0.66 -11.48
C ILE A 336 -7.13 -1.46 -10.16
N PHE A 337 -7.31 -0.80 -9.01
CA PHE A 337 -7.32 -1.45 -7.71
C PHE A 337 -8.40 -2.56 -7.63
N GLY A 338 -9.62 -2.31 -8.09
CA GLY A 338 -10.64 -3.36 -8.11
C GLY A 338 -10.32 -4.49 -9.09
N LEU A 339 -9.78 -4.17 -10.27
CA LEU A 339 -9.44 -5.17 -11.28
C LEU A 339 -8.30 -6.10 -10.87
N VAL A 340 -7.32 -5.64 -10.07
CA VAL A 340 -6.29 -6.56 -9.55
C VAL A 340 -6.88 -7.59 -8.57
N HIS A 341 -8.01 -7.28 -7.94
CA HIS A 341 -8.76 -8.21 -7.08
C HIS A 341 -9.61 -9.21 -7.87
N TYR A 342 -9.45 -9.28 -9.20
CA TYR A 342 -10.01 -10.33 -10.04
C TYR A 342 -9.68 -11.74 -9.53
N HIS A 343 -8.51 -11.93 -8.92
CA HIS A 343 -8.09 -13.21 -8.35
C HIS A 343 -8.98 -13.70 -7.19
N SER A 344 -9.89 -12.87 -6.65
CA SER A 344 -10.87 -13.27 -5.64
C SER A 344 -11.89 -14.28 -6.18
N GLY A 345 -12.09 -14.33 -7.50
CA GLY A 345 -13.07 -15.19 -8.15
C GLY A 345 -14.50 -14.64 -8.17
N SER A 346 -14.74 -13.46 -7.58
CA SER A 346 -16.09 -12.92 -7.36
C SER A 346 -16.32 -11.61 -8.12
N ILE A 347 -17.29 -11.61 -9.05
CA ILE A 347 -17.65 -10.43 -9.88
C ILE A 347 -18.04 -9.24 -9.00
N ILE A 348 -18.87 -9.52 -7.98
CA ILE A 348 -19.37 -8.50 -7.06
C ILE A 348 -18.21 -7.94 -6.23
N PHE A 349 -17.33 -8.80 -5.72
CA PHE A 349 -16.14 -8.35 -4.98
C PHE A 349 -15.23 -7.47 -5.84
N THR A 350 -14.95 -7.84 -7.09
CA THR A 350 -14.15 -7.02 -8.03
C THR A 350 -14.78 -5.64 -8.24
N GLY A 351 -16.10 -5.57 -8.44
CA GLY A 351 -16.83 -4.30 -8.57
C GLY A 351 -16.80 -3.46 -7.28
N LEU A 352 -17.09 -4.07 -6.13
CA LEU A 352 -17.05 -3.38 -4.83
C LEU A 352 -15.63 -2.95 -4.44
N ALA A 353 -14.60 -3.71 -4.82
CA ALA A 353 -13.21 -3.33 -4.64
C ALA A 353 -12.85 -2.08 -5.44
N CYS A 354 -13.46 -1.84 -6.62
CA CYS A 354 -13.30 -0.57 -7.33
C CYS A 354 -13.81 0.61 -6.47
N ILE A 355 -14.94 0.41 -5.78
CA ILE A 355 -15.54 1.41 -4.88
C ILE A 355 -14.70 1.60 -3.61
N GLY A 356 -14.15 0.51 -3.07
CA GLY A 356 -13.18 0.56 -1.97
C GLY A 356 -11.95 1.38 -2.37
N GLY A 357 -11.45 1.17 -3.59
CA GLY A 357 -10.36 1.95 -4.14
C GLY A 357 -10.66 3.44 -4.21
N TRP A 358 -11.91 3.82 -4.51
CA TRP A 358 -12.36 5.22 -4.46
C TRP A 358 -12.34 5.77 -3.03
N ALA A 359 -12.86 5.02 -2.06
CA ALA A 359 -12.86 5.41 -0.65
C ALA A 359 -11.43 5.64 -0.12
N TYR A 360 -10.51 4.71 -0.40
CA TYR A 360 -9.11 4.80 0.03
C TYR A 360 -8.40 5.98 -0.63
N GLY A 361 -8.60 6.15 -1.95
CA GLY A 361 -8.01 7.26 -2.68
C GLY A 361 -8.60 8.62 -2.33
N TYR A 362 -9.86 8.69 -1.90
CA TYR A 362 -10.45 9.92 -1.38
C TYR A 362 -9.83 10.31 -0.03
N VAL A 363 -9.63 9.35 0.89
CA VAL A 363 -8.88 9.60 2.14
C VAL A 363 -7.46 10.07 1.83
N TYR A 364 -6.80 9.48 0.83
CA TYR A 364 -5.50 9.96 0.38
C TYR A 364 -5.56 11.41 -0.12
N LEU A 365 -6.55 11.80 -0.93
CA LEU A 365 -6.68 13.19 -1.38
C LEU A 365 -6.86 14.18 -0.22
N LYS A 366 -7.59 13.81 0.83
CA LYS A 366 -7.85 14.67 1.99
C LYS A 366 -6.71 14.73 3.00
N THR A 367 -5.93 13.67 3.12
CA THR A 367 -4.90 13.53 4.17
C THR A 367 -3.47 13.59 3.62
N LYS A 368 -3.28 13.26 2.35
CA LYS A 368 -2.00 13.01 1.68
C LYS A 368 -1.12 12.05 2.50
N ASN A 369 -1.73 11.03 3.09
CA ASN A 369 -1.06 10.10 3.99
C ASN A 369 -1.53 8.66 3.80
N VAL A 370 -0.58 7.76 3.51
CA VAL A 370 -0.84 6.34 3.21
C VAL A 370 -1.28 5.57 4.45
N PHE A 371 -0.83 5.95 5.65
CA PHE A 371 -1.21 5.23 6.88
C PHE A 371 -2.71 5.35 7.18
N TYR A 372 -3.35 6.47 6.87
CA TYR A 372 -4.81 6.61 7.01
C TYR A 372 -5.58 5.83 5.93
N CYS A 373 -5.02 5.71 4.74
CA CYS A 373 -5.58 4.87 3.68
C CYS A 373 -5.50 3.39 4.08
N ALA A 374 -4.34 2.97 4.60
CA ALA A 374 -4.12 1.62 5.10
C ALA A 374 -5.00 1.31 6.32
N LEU A 375 -5.25 2.30 7.18
CA LEU A 375 -6.18 2.18 8.30
C LEU A 375 -7.59 1.92 7.79
N LEU A 376 -8.06 2.72 6.83
CA LEU A 376 -9.37 2.52 6.20
C LEU A 376 -9.47 1.14 5.55
N HIS A 377 -8.46 0.75 4.78
CA HIS A 377 -8.42 -0.54 4.12
C HIS A 377 -8.44 -1.69 5.13
N ALA A 378 -7.62 -1.64 6.18
CA ALA A 378 -7.63 -2.64 7.24
C ALA A 378 -9.01 -2.72 7.93
N LEU A 379 -9.66 -1.58 8.21
CA LEU A 379 -11.01 -1.53 8.78
C LEU A 379 -12.04 -2.19 7.85
N VAL A 380 -11.96 -1.93 6.55
CA VAL A 380 -12.85 -2.56 5.55
C VAL A 380 -12.65 -4.08 5.57
N ASN A 381 -11.42 -4.56 5.52
CA ASN A 381 -11.12 -6.00 5.49
C ASN A 381 -11.46 -6.71 6.81
N THR A 382 -11.46 -6.01 7.94
CA THR A 382 -11.89 -6.57 9.22
C THR A 382 -13.37 -6.34 9.53
N SER A 383 -14.08 -5.53 8.73
CA SER A 383 -15.51 -5.25 8.93
C SER A 383 -16.36 -6.53 9.00
N PRO A 384 -16.14 -7.57 8.18
CA PRO A 384 -16.89 -8.83 8.33
C PRO A 384 -16.73 -9.46 9.72
N LEU A 385 -15.53 -9.40 10.32
CA LEU A 385 -15.31 -9.87 11.70
C LEU A 385 -15.93 -8.90 12.72
N ILE A 386 -15.80 -7.59 12.51
CA ILE A 386 -16.35 -6.59 13.42
C ILE A 386 -17.86 -6.69 13.48
N PHE A 387 -18.54 -7.00 12.38
CA PHE A 387 -20.01 -7.00 12.29
C PHE A 387 -20.64 -8.40 12.27
N GLY A 388 -19.85 -9.47 12.19
CA GLY A 388 -20.36 -10.85 12.10
C GLY A 388 -21.02 -11.12 10.75
N LEU A 389 -20.31 -10.86 9.65
CA LEU A 389 -20.78 -11.10 8.30
C LEU A 389 -20.04 -12.26 7.64
N GLU A 390 -20.78 -13.02 6.85
CA GLU A 390 -20.24 -13.94 5.86
C GLU A 390 -20.35 -13.31 4.47
N LEU A 391 -19.24 -13.33 3.72
CA LEU A 391 -19.20 -12.87 2.34
C LEU A 391 -19.31 -14.08 1.42
N ALA A 392 -20.27 -14.06 0.51
CA ALA A 392 -20.34 -15.04 -0.57
C ALA A 392 -19.12 -14.85 -1.50
N LYS A 393 -18.42 -15.95 -1.81
CA LYS A 393 -17.31 -15.93 -2.76
C LYS A 393 -17.80 -16.28 -4.16
#